data_AF-A0A1R3FWB6-F1
#
_entry.id   AF-A0A1R3FWB6-F1
#
_cell.length_a   1.000
_cell.length_b   1.000
_cell.length_c   1.000
_cell.angle_alpha   90.00
_cell.angle_beta   90.00
_cell.angle_gamma   90.00
#
_symmetry.space_group_name_H-M   'P 1'
#
loop_
_entity.id
_entity.type
_entity.pdbx_description
1 polymer ?
#
loop_
_entity_poly.entity_id
_entity_poly.type
_entity_poly.pdbx_seq_one_letter_code
_entity_poly.pdbx_strand_id
1 'polypeptide(L)'
;MICTLAARLVSAEETLNRSVILPSSRIVQNWQPPPIGSVKLNTDVSFCRGKGEAGLGAVLRDASGQVLISGVARISNVSDSLFAEVYAIRFGLLVAYTYGHLSCHVESDSLLAIRELNRRDLVLWEGYSFTEFIEFEFLVGCFQDIYELFNCFAFHLLRVREVNNLKKPYLPPREVHVQVSHSMPPEKIEIFKSLNDWAEKNLLVLLKPVESCWQPNDFLPAPESEGFYDQVKELRERCKELSDEYFVVLVGDMITEEALPTYQTMLNTLDGVRDETGASLASWAIWTRAWTAEENRHGDLLNKYLYLSGRVDMKQIEKTIQYLIGSGMDPKTENNPYLGFIYTSFQERATFISHGNTARLAKEHGDLKLAQICGIIASDEKRHETAYTKIVEKLFEIDPDGTVLALADMMKKKISMPAHLMFDGQDDNLFEHYSAVAQRIGVYTAKDYADILEFLVGRWNIEKLTGLSGEGRSAQDFVCGLPARIRRLEERAQARAKQLQASSVPFSWIFDRKLMV
;
A
#
# COMPACT_ATOMS: atom_id res chain seq x y z
N MET A 1 -32.30 -38.65 -4.90
CA MET A 1 -31.97 -39.87 -5.66
C MET A 1 -31.50 -39.49 -7.06
N ILE A 2 -30.39 -38.74 -7.16
CA ILE A 2 -29.75 -38.35 -8.42
C ILE A 2 -28.24 -38.31 -8.13
N CYS A 3 -27.63 -39.50 -8.04
CA CYS A 3 -26.18 -39.73 -8.02
C CYS A 3 -25.79 -40.89 -8.95
N THR A 4 -26.59 -41.14 -10.00
CA THR A 4 -26.39 -42.31 -10.87
C THR A 4 -26.77 -42.00 -12.32
N LEU A 5 -26.34 -40.85 -12.86
CA LEU A 5 -26.51 -40.54 -14.28
C LEU A 5 -25.33 -39.83 -14.97
N ALA A 6 -24.21 -39.60 -14.28
CA ALA A 6 -23.02 -38.95 -14.88
C ALA A 6 -21.91 -39.93 -15.31
N ALA A 7 -22.04 -41.23 -15.01
CA ALA A 7 -21.01 -42.24 -15.31
C ALA A 7 -21.33 -43.16 -16.51
N ARG A 8 -22.27 -42.80 -17.38
CA ARG A 8 -22.65 -43.62 -18.56
C ARG A 8 -22.65 -42.88 -19.91
N LEU A 9 -21.96 -41.75 -20.01
CA LEU A 9 -21.78 -41.02 -21.28
C LEU A 9 -20.33 -41.01 -21.79
N VAL A 10 -19.49 -41.93 -21.34
CA VAL A 10 -18.11 -42.12 -21.85
C VAL A 10 -17.91 -43.51 -22.51
N SER A 11 -18.98 -44.23 -22.85
CA SER A 11 -18.84 -45.55 -23.50
C SER A 11 -19.94 -45.90 -24.51
N ALA A 12 -20.30 -44.97 -25.39
CA ALA A 12 -21.11 -45.29 -26.56
C ALA A 12 -21.03 -44.18 -27.62
N GLU A 13 -19.88 -44.00 -28.28
CA GLU A 13 -19.84 -43.43 -29.64
C GLU A 13 -18.54 -43.81 -30.37
N GLU A 14 -18.25 -45.11 -30.44
CA GLU A 14 -17.41 -45.67 -31.51
C GLU A 14 -18.34 -46.36 -32.50
N THR A 15 -18.74 -45.64 -33.58
CA THR A 15 -18.83 -46.15 -34.97
C THR A 15 -19.61 -45.16 -35.86
N LEU A 16 -18.90 -44.29 -36.59
CA LEU A 16 -19.15 -44.11 -38.03
C LEU A 16 -17.99 -43.36 -38.72
N ASN A 17 -17.44 -44.00 -39.75
CA ASN A 17 -16.39 -43.50 -40.63
C ASN A 17 -16.66 -42.10 -41.21
N ARG A 18 -15.75 -41.16 -40.98
CA ARG A 18 -15.38 -40.13 -41.96
C ARG A 18 -13.87 -39.98 -42.01
N SER A 19 -13.31 -40.29 -43.17
CA SER A 19 -11.92 -40.10 -43.56
C SER A 19 -11.52 -38.63 -43.41
N VAL A 20 -10.67 -38.34 -42.43
CA VAL A 20 -9.92 -37.09 -42.33
C VAL A 20 -8.44 -37.43 -42.42
N ILE A 21 -7.80 -36.82 -43.40
CA ILE A 21 -6.37 -36.91 -43.71
C ILE A 21 -5.57 -36.56 -42.44
N LEU A 22 -4.75 -37.50 -41.97
CA LEU A 22 -3.83 -37.29 -40.83
C LEU A 22 -2.68 -36.37 -41.27
N PRO A 23 -2.49 -35.19 -40.65
CA PRO A 23 -1.17 -34.57 -40.59
C PRO A 23 -0.34 -35.32 -39.54
N SER A 24 0.94 -35.47 -39.87
CA SER A 24 2.01 -36.21 -39.20
C SER A 24 1.84 -36.49 -37.70
N SER A 25 2.06 -37.75 -37.31
CA SER A 25 2.56 -38.20 -36.00
C SER A 25 2.38 -37.19 -34.86
N ARG A 26 1.24 -37.22 -34.17
CA ARG A 26 1.23 -36.77 -32.77
C ARG A 26 2.30 -37.58 -32.06
N ILE A 27 3.38 -36.92 -31.70
CA ILE A 27 4.30 -37.42 -30.68
C ILE A 27 3.38 -37.69 -29.49
N VAL A 28 3.12 -38.96 -29.19
CA VAL A 28 2.56 -39.33 -27.90
C VAL A 28 3.66 -38.95 -26.92
N GLN A 29 3.56 -37.75 -26.34
CA GLN A 29 4.38 -37.41 -25.20
C GLN A 29 3.97 -38.38 -24.10
N ASN A 30 4.74 -39.46 -23.97
CA ASN A 30 4.59 -40.39 -22.87
C ASN A 30 4.72 -39.57 -21.59
N TRP A 31 3.67 -39.60 -20.76
CA TRP A 31 3.66 -38.95 -19.46
C TRP A 31 4.93 -39.37 -18.71
N GLN A 32 5.72 -38.38 -18.30
CA GLN A 32 6.95 -38.63 -17.55
C GLN A 32 6.66 -38.42 -16.07
N PRO A 33 6.91 -39.44 -15.22
CA PRO A 33 6.69 -39.31 -13.80
C PRO A 33 7.60 -38.22 -13.21
N PRO A 34 7.11 -37.43 -12.25
CA PRO A 34 7.94 -36.50 -11.51
C PRO A 34 9.04 -37.25 -10.73
N PRO A 35 10.22 -36.65 -10.49
CA PRO A 35 11.26 -37.19 -9.62
C PRO A 35 10.72 -37.59 -8.23
N ILE A 36 11.35 -38.58 -7.60
CA ILE A 36 10.99 -39.03 -6.25
C ILE A 36 11.09 -37.85 -5.27
N GLY A 37 10.01 -37.58 -4.53
CA GLY A 37 9.90 -36.43 -3.61
C GLY A 37 9.26 -35.19 -4.22
N SER A 38 8.83 -35.25 -5.49
CA SER A 38 8.10 -34.19 -6.18
C SER A 38 6.76 -34.68 -6.75
N VAL A 39 5.90 -33.74 -7.13
CA VAL A 39 4.59 -34.02 -7.72
C VAL A 39 4.46 -33.35 -9.09
N LYS A 40 3.64 -33.90 -9.97
CA LYS A 40 3.32 -33.29 -11.26
C LYS A 40 2.05 -32.47 -11.13
N LEU A 41 2.09 -31.19 -11.49
CA LEU A 41 0.94 -30.29 -11.53
C LEU A 41 0.49 -30.11 -12.98
N ASN A 42 -0.73 -30.53 -13.30
CA ASN A 42 -1.39 -30.23 -14.57
C ASN A 42 -2.47 -29.17 -14.33
N THR A 43 -2.52 -28.15 -15.19
CA THR A 43 -3.56 -27.11 -15.13
C THR A 43 -4.36 -27.03 -16.41
N ASP A 44 -5.61 -26.58 -16.29
CA ASP A 44 -6.53 -26.34 -17.40
C ASP A 44 -7.40 -25.13 -17.08
N VAL A 45 -7.88 -24.42 -18.10
CA VAL A 45 -8.66 -23.19 -17.94
C VAL A 45 -9.80 -23.09 -18.93
N SER A 46 -10.94 -22.56 -18.46
CA SER A 46 -12.06 -22.15 -19.29
C SER A 46 -12.30 -20.66 -19.13
N PHE A 47 -12.02 -19.87 -20.17
CA PHE A 47 -12.16 -18.40 -20.14
C PHE A 47 -13.37 -17.91 -20.97
N CYS A 48 -14.19 -17.03 -20.36
CA CYS A 48 -15.33 -16.38 -21.01
C CYS A 48 -15.07 -14.87 -21.19
N ARG A 49 -14.55 -14.49 -22.37
CA ARG A 49 -14.21 -13.10 -22.71
C ARG A 49 -15.34 -12.10 -22.52
N GLY A 50 -16.57 -12.48 -22.85
CA GLY A 50 -17.73 -11.58 -22.76
C GLY A 50 -18.13 -11.20 -21.33
N LYS A 51 -17.67 -11.95 -20.33
CA LYS A 51 -17.95 -11.70 -18.90
C LYS A 51 -16.70 -11.38 -18.09
N GLY A 52 -15.51 -11.54 -18.68
CA GLY A 52 -14.24 -11.44 -17.96
C GLY A 52 -14.10 -12.51 -16.86
N GLU A 53 -14.70 -13.69 -17.03
CA GLU A 53 -14.67 -14.76 -16.02
C GLU A 53 -13.85 -15.95 -16.50
N ALA A 54 -13.11 -16.60 -15.59
CA ALA A 54 -12.40 -17.83 -15.87
C ALA A 54 -12.68 -18.91 -14.80
N GLY A 55 -12.84 -20.16 -15.24
CA GLY A 55 -12.77 -21.34 -14.41
C GLY A 55 -11.38 -21.96 -14.49
N LEU A 56 -10.75 -22.19 -13.34
CA LEU A 56 -9.39 -22.71 -13.21
C LEU A 56 -9.45 -24.15 -12.72
N GLY A 57 -8.68 -25.05 -13.32
CA GLY A 57 -8.53 -26.44 -12.91
C GLY A 57 -7.08 -26.80 -12.63
N ALA A 58 -6.84 -27.60 -11.59
CA ALA A 58 -5.52 -28.09 -11.22
C ALA A 58 -5.58 -29.54 -10.73
N VAL A 59 -4.62 -30.37 -11.13
CA VAL A 59 -4.47 -31.76 -10.69
C VAL A 59 -3.02 -32.05 -10.34
N LEU A 60 -2.81 -32.62 -9.15
CA LEU A 60 -1.50 -33.07 -8.67
C LEU A 60 -1.40 -34.59 -8.69
N ARG A 61 -0.29 -35.10 -9.22
CA ARG A 61 0.00 -36.54 -9.30
C ARG A 61 1.34 -36.89 -8.69
N ASP A 62 1.44 -38.08 -8.11
CA ASP A 62 2.72 -38.65 -7.68
C ASP A 62 3.49 -39.31 -8.83
N ALA A 63 4.65 -39.89 -8.51
CA ALA A 63 5.49 -40.63 -9.46
C ALA A 63 4.85 -41.91 -10.02
N SER A 64 3.77 -42.43 -9.43
CA SER A 64 3.00 -43.56 -9.96
C SER A 64 1.86 -43.14 -10.89
N GLY A 65 1.61 -41.83 -11.00
CA GLY A 65 0.50 -41.25 -11.76
C GLY A 65 -0.81 -41.18 -10.97
N GLN A 66 -0.80 -41.56 -9.69
CA GLN A 66 -1.96 -41.47 -8.81
C GLN A 66 -2.27 -39.99 -8.54
N VAL A 67 -3.54 -39.62 -8.69
CA VAL A 67 -4.00 -38.27 -8.32
C VAL A 67 -3.97 -38.15 -6.81
N LEU A 68 -3.18 -37.21 -6.33
CA LEU A 68 -3.11 -36.86 -4.92
C LEU A 68 -4.19 -35.83 -4.58
N ILE A 69 -4.31 -34.80 -5.42
CA ILE A 69 -5.18 -33.65 -5.18
C ILE A 69 -5.74 -33.16 -6.51
N SER A 70 -6.99 -32.72 -6.51
CA SER A 70 -7.60 -31.96 -7.61
C SER A 70 -8.33 -30.74 -7.06
N GLY A 71 -8.19 -29.60 -7.72
CA GLY A 71 -8.83 -28.35 -7.33
C GLY A 71 -9.51 -27.68 -8.53
N VAL A 72 -10.57 -26.93 -8.23
CA VAL A 72 -11.19 -26.01 -9.17
C VAL A 72 -11.46 -24.67 -8.49
N ALA A 73 -11.34 -23.58 -9.24
CA ALA A 73 -11.66 -22.23 -8.76
C ALA A 73 -12.35 -21.42 -9.87
N ARG A 74 -13.00 -20.31 -9.49
CA ARG A 74 -13.55 -19.34 -10.43
C ARG A 74 -13.04 -17.95 -10.07
N ILE A 75 -12.64 -17.19 -11.08
CA ILE A 75 -12.19 -15.81 -10.96
C ILE A 75 -12.95 -14.91 -11.93
N SER A 76 -13.05 -13.62 -11.60
CA SER A 76 -13.70 -12.58 -12.40
C SER A 76 -12.69 -11.48 -12.75
N ASN A 77 -13.07 -10.57 -13.64
CA ASN A 77 -12.25 -9.47 -14.18
C ASN A 77 -11.00 -9.90 -14.97
N VAL A 78 -10.94 -11.14 -15.47
CA VAL A 78 -9.81 -11.63 -16.27
C VAL A 78 -9.78 -10.95 -17.65
N SER A 79 -8.65 -10.32 -17.95
CA SER A 79 -8.44 -9.49 -19.15
C SER A 79 -8.43 -10.30 -20.45
N ASP A 80 -7.75 -11.45 -20.47
CA ASP A 80 -7.67 -12.33 -21.63
C ASP A 80 -7.34 -13.80 -21.27
N SER A 81 -7.29 -14.65 -22.29
CA SER A 81 -7.02 -16.08 -22.13
C SER A 81 -5.62 -16.37 -21.60
N LEU A 82 -4.60 -15.58 -21.95
CA LEU A 82 -3.24 -15.77 -21.43
C LEU A 82 -3.20 -15.51 -19.92
N PHE A 83 -3.90 -14.48 -19.44
CA PHE A 83 -4.04 -14.25 -18.00
C PHE A 83 -4.77 -15.40 -17.30
N ALA A 84 -5.83 -15.92 -17.91
CA ALA A 84 -6.56 -17.07 -17.37
C ALA A 84 -5.64 -18.28 -17.16
N GLU A 85 -4.75 -18.57 -18.12
CA GLU A 85 -3.73 -19.64 -18.03
C GLU A 85 -2.75 -19.42 -16.88
N VAL A 86 -2.23 -18.18 -16.75
CA VAL A 86 -1.29 -17.82 -15.67
C VAL A 86 -1.96 -17.97 -14.30
N TYR A 87 -3.23 -17.56 -14.17
CA TYR A 87 -3.99 -17.75 -12.94
C TYR A 87 -4.25 -19.23 -12.63
N ALA A 88 -4.47 -20.08 -13.63
CA ALA A 88 -4.62 -21.52 -13.42
C ALA A 88 -3.33 -22.15 -12.88
N ILE A 89 -2.17 -21.76 -13.41
CA ILE A 89 -0.85 -22.15 -12.90
C ILE A 89 -0.65 -21.68 -11.45
N ARG A 90 -0.95 -20.40 -11.15
CA ARG A 90 -0.90 -19.86 -9.78
C ARG A 90 -1.76 -20.67 -8.82
N PHE A 91 -3.00 -20.92 -9.21
CA PHE A 91 -3.96 -21.68 -8.41
C PHE A 91 -3.44 -23.10 -8.13
N GLY A 92 -2.92 -23.79 -9.13
CA GLY A 92 -2.36 -25.13 -8.97
C GLY A 92 -1.15 -25.17 -8.03
N LEU A 93 -0.24 -24.20 -8.14
CA LEU A 93 0.92 -24.07 -7.25
C LEU A 93 0.49 -23.76 -5.81
N LEU A 94 -0.50 -22.89 -5.64
CA LEU A 94 -1.05 -22.60 -4.32
C LEU A 94 -1.70 -23.83 -3.68
N VAL A 95 -2.44 -24.62 -4.47
CA VAL A 95 -2.99 -25.91 -4.01
C VAL A 95 -1.87 -26.87 -3.63
N ALA A 96 -0.84 -27.03 -4.46
CA ALA A 96 0.31 -27.88 -4.15
C ALA A 96 0.96 -27.50 -2.80
N TYR A 97 1.19 -26.19 -2.62
CA TYR A 97 1.81 -25.62 -1.44
C TYR A 97 0.96 -25.85 -0.18
N THR A 98 -0.36 -25.61 -0.28
CA THR A 98 -1.32 -25.74 0.82
C THR A 98 -1.33 -27.16 1.40
N TYR A 99 -1.10 -28.17 0.56
CA TYR A 99 -1.06 -29.57 0.96
C TYR A 99 0.36 -30.11 1.22
N GLY A 100 1.34 -29.22 1.40
CA GLY A 100 2.70 -29.57 1.82
C GLY A 100 3.59 -30.13 0.72
N HIS A 101 3.21 -29.98 -0.55
CA HIS A 101 4.11 -30.28 -1.67
C HIS A 101 4.95 -29.04 -1.97
N LEU A 102 6.27 -29.19 -1.89
CA LEU A 102 7.25 -28.11 -2.09
C LEU A 102 8.11 -28.31 -3.35
N SER A 103 7.84 -29.37 -4.12
CA SER A 103 8.50 -29.59 -5.41
C SER A 103 7.45 -30.05 -6.43
N CYS A 104 7.27 -29.24 -7.47
CA CYS A 104 6.25 -29.42 -8.50
C CYS A 104 6.85 -29.30 -9.89
N HIS A 105 6.48 -30.25 -10.74
CA HIS A 105 6.72 -30.20 -12.18
C HIS A 105 5.45 -29.72 -12.85
N VAL A 106 5.43 -28.48 -13.32
CA VAL A 106 4.24 -27.84 -13.90
C VAL A 106 4.12 -28.15 -15.39
N GLU A 107 2.93 -28.58 -15.81
CA GLU A 107 2.55 -28.78 -17.20
C GLU A 107 1.27 -27.98 -17.50
N SER A 108 1.40 -27.03 -18.42
CA SER A 108 0.30 -26.27 -19.03
C SER A 108 0.40 -26.40 -20.54
N ASP A 109 -0.74 -26.41 -21.21
CA ASP A 109 -0.86 -26.40 -22.68
C ASP A 109 -0.59 -25.01 -23.30
N SER A 110 -0.51 -23.96 -22.48
CA SER A 110 -0.12 -22.62 -22.90
C SER A 110 1.40 -22.41 -22.85
N LEU A 111 2.05 -22.69 -23.98
CA LEU A 111 3.49 -22.42 -24.15
C LEU A 111 3.84 -20.93 -23.96
N LEU A 112 2.89 -20.02 -24.24
CA LEU A 112 3.06 -18.59 -24.02
C LEU A 112 3.07 -18.27 -22.52
N ALA A 113 2.15 -18.83 -21.73
CA ALA A 113 2.15 -18.66 -20.28
C ALA A 113 3.48 -19.15 -19.69
N ILE A 114 3.90 -20.37 -20.02
CA ILE A 114 5.19 -20.93 -19.56
C ILE A 114 6.39 -20.04 -19.95
N ARG A 115 6.40 -19.45 -21.16
CA ARG A 115 7.49 -18.56 -21.58
C ARG A 115 7.50 -17.23 -20.84
N GLU A 116 6.32 -16.64 -20.60
CA GLU A 116 6.21 -15.40 -19.83
C GLU A 116 6.65 -15.59 -18.38
N LEU A 117 6.33 -16.74 -17.78
CA LEU A 117 6.78 -17.10 -16.42
C LEU A 117 8.29 -17.28 -16.30
N ASN A 118 8.97 -17.61 -17.40
CA ASN A 118 10.41 -17.82 -17.44
C ASN A 118 11.21 -16.55 -17.79
N ARG A 119 10.57 -15.38 -17.96
CA ARG A 119 11.26 -14.10 -18.19
C ARG A 119 11.79 -13.53 -16.86
N ARG A 120 13.07 -13.14 -16.83
CA ARG A 120 13.74 -12.53 -15.66
C ARG A 120 13.62 -11.00 -15.58
N ASP A 121 12.95 -10.38 -16.54
CA ASP A 121 12.71 -8.94 -16.58
C ASP A 121 11.30 -8.63 -16.06
N LEU A 122 11.18 -7.64 -15.17
CA LEU A 122 9.90 -7.13 -14.66
C LEU A 122 9.06 -6.56 -15.82
N VAL A 123 8.03 -7.29 -16.24
CA VAL A 123 6.99 -6.77 -17.15
C VAL A 123 5.87 -6.18 -16.30
N LEU A 124 5.71 -4.85 -16.38
CA LEU A 124 4.57 -4.14 -15.79
C LEU A 124 3.34 -4.36 -16.67
N TRP A 125 2.56 -5.39 -16.34
CA TRP A 125 1.24 -5.58 -16.92
C TRP A 125 0.28 -4.48 -16.43
N GLU A 126 -0.61 -4.06 -17.32
CA GLU A 126 -1.52 -2.93 -17.15
C GLU A 126 -2.58 -3.22 -16.08
N GLY A 127 -2.68 -2.37 -15.05
CA GLY A 127 -3.89 -2.24 -14.23
C GLY A 127 -4.11 -3.22 -13.06
N TYR A 128 -3.10 -3.92 -12.56
CA TYR A 128 -3.23 -4.79 -11.38
C TYR A 128 -2.30 -4.40 -10.23
N SER A 129 -2.77 -4.61 -9.00
CA SER A 129 -2.06 -4.24 -7.77
C SER A 129 -0.69 -4.91 -7.72
N PHE A 130 0.33 -4.12 -7.44
CA PHE A 130 1.73 -4.56 -7.37
C PHE A 130 1.97 -5.68 -6.33
N THR A 131 1.02 -5.89 -5.42
CA THR A 131 1.00 -6.91 -4.36
C THR A 131 0.72 -8.32 -4.88
N GLU A 132 -0.16 -8.48 -5.88
CA GLU A 132 -0.49 -9.81 -6.43
C GLU A 132 0.64 -10.37 -7.31
N PHE A 133 1.43 -9.49 -7.94
CA PHE A 133 2.61 -9.87 -8.70
C PHE A 133 3.77 -10.34 -7.80
N ILE A 134 3.89 -9.75 -6.59
CA ILE A 134 4.90 -10.14 -5.58
C ILE A 134 4.56 -11.50 -4.97
N GLU A 135 3.27 -11.77 -4.65
CA GLU A 135 2.83 -13.11 -4.23
C GLU A 135 3.08 -14.18 -5.30
N PHE A 136 3.00 -13.78 -6.57
CA PHE A 136 3.17 -14.68 -7.70
C PHE A 136 4.64 -15.05 -7.93
N GLU A 137 5.57 -14.10 -7.91
CA GLU A 137 7.01 -14.40 -7.89
C GLU A 137 7.41 -15.27 -6.68
N PHE A 138 6.78 -15.01 -5.52
CA PHE A 138 7.01 -15.77 -4.30
C PHE A 138 6.56 -17.24 -4.37
N LEU A 139 5.40 -17.52 -4.96
CA LEU A 139 4.91 -18.88 -5.19
C LEU A 139 5.78 -19.67 -6.19
N VAL A 140 6.28 -19.00 -7.23
CA VAL A 140 7.23 -19.60 -8.19
C VAL A 140 8.56 -19.97 -7.50
N GLY A 141 9.01 -19.18 -6.52
CA GLY A 141 10.19 -19.49 -5.70
C GLY A 141 10.07 -20.71 -4.78
N CYS A 142 8.85 -21.22 -4.54
CA CYS A 142 8.60 -22.32 -3.60
C CYS A 142 8.72 -23.74 -4.20
N PHE A 143 8.90 -23.90 -5.52
CA PHE A 143 8.91 -25.22 -6.19
C PHE A 143 10.22 -25.47 -6.93
N GLN A 144 10.95 -26.50 -6.48
CA GLN A 144 12.38 -26.68 -6.79
C GLN A 144 12.74 -27.25 -8.18
N ASP A 145 11.78 -27.54 -9.05
CA ASP A 145 12.03 -27.99 -10.43
C ASP A 145 11.11 -27.27 -11.44
N ILE A 146 11.25 -25.95 -11.52
CA ILE A 146 11.25 -25.24 -12.80
C ILE A 146 12.67 -24.69 -12.88
N TYR A 147 13.43 -25.01 -13.93
CA TYR A 147 14.88 -24.74 -13.96
C TYR A 147 15.27 -23.34 -13.41
N GLU A 148 16.15 -23.38 -12.40
CA GLU A 148 16.92 -22.33 -11.70
C GLU A 148 16.27 -21.46 -10.59
N LEU A 149 16.67 -21.81 -9.35
CA LEU A 149 17.21 -20.98 -8.24
C LEU A 149 16.26 -20.22 -7.28
N PHE A 150 16.48 -20.54 -5.99
CA PHE A 150 16.23 -19.80 -4.73
C PHE A 150 14.99 -20.10 -3.87
N ASN A 151 15.23 -20.98 -2.89
CA ASN A 151 14.97 -20.88 -1.44
C ASN A 151 13.81 -20.01 -0.89
N CYS A 152 12.86 -20.75 -0.31
CA CYS A 152 12.39 -20.69 1.09
C CYS A 152 11.45 -19.55 1.58
N PHE A 153 10.26 -20.03 2.00
CA PHE A 153 9.43 -19.65 3.15
C PHE A 153 8.45 -18.47 3.02
N ALA A 154 7.15 -18.78 3.05
CA ALA A 154 6.22 -18.30 4.11
C ALA A 154 4.84 -18.96 4.00
N PHE A 155 4.42 -19.37 5.18
CA PHE A 155 3.25 -20.11 5.60
C PHE A 155 1.97 -19.25 5.52
N HIS A 156 0.84 -19.91 5.24
CA HIS A 156 -0.53 -19.60 5.70
C HIS A 156 -1.44 -18.62 4.89
N LEU A 157 -1.85 -19.05 3.69
CA LEU A 157 -3.16 -18.72 3.12
C LEU A 157 -4.18 -19.81 3.51
N LEU A 158 -4.94 -19.58 4.58
CA LEU A 158 -6.16 -20.33 4.90
C LEU A 158 -7.30 -19.34 5.13
N ARG A 159 -8.17 -19.18 4.13
CA ARG A 159 -9.62 -19.43 4.28
C ARG A 159 -10.38 -19.26 2.96
N VAL A 160 -10.57 -20.37 2.25
CA VAL A 160 -11.86 -20.64 1.62
C VAL A 160 -12.74 -21.25 2.69
N ARG A 161 -13.82 -20.56 3.06
CA ARG A 161 -15.09 -21.17 3.44
C ARG A 161 -16.20 -20.17 3.18
N GLU A 162 -16.87 -20.34 2.05
CA GLU A 162 -18.29 -20.02 1.94
C GLU A 162 -19.03 -20.77 3.05
N VAL A 163 -19.33 -20.05 4.11
CA VAL A 163 -20.48 -20.33 4.97
C VAL A 163 -21.13 -18.98 5.17
N ASN A 164 -22.37 -18.85 4.68
CA ASN A 164 -23.26 -17.71 4.89
C ASN A 164 -23.02 -17.04 6.25
N ASN A 165 -22.25 -15.95 6.26
CA ASN A 165 -21.98 -15.19 7.48
C ASN A 165 -22.72 -13.87 7.36
N LEU A 166 -23.80 -13.77 8.14
CA LEU A 166 -24.29 -12.53 8.73
C LEU A 166 -23.10 -11.58 8.94
N LYS A 167 -23.13 -10.38 8.33
CA LYS A 167 -22.13 -9.32 8.56
C LYS A 167 -21.87 -9.26 10.06
N LYS A 168 -20.71 -9.75 10.52
CA LYS A 168 -20.37 -9.68 11.94
C LYS A 168 -20.19 -8.21 12.24
N PRO A 169 -20.99 -7.63 13.15
CA PRO A 169 -20.76 -6.24 13.53
C PRO A 169 -19.34 -6.14 14.09
N TYR A 170 -18.65 -5.02 13.80
CA TYR A 170 -17.34 -4.64 14.32
C TYR A 170 -16.07 -5.24 13.68
N LEU A 171 -16.14 -5.98 12.56
CA LEU A 171 -14.92 -6.26 11.77
C LEU A 171 -14.58 -5.08 10.85
N PRO A 172 -13.31 -4.68 10.74
CA PRO A 172 -12.92 -3.64 9.80
C PRO A 172 -13.20 -4.12 8.37
N PRO A 173 -13.66 -3.23 7.47
CA PRO A 173 -13.92 -3.57 6.08
C PRO A 173 -12.64 -3.96 5.32
N ARG A 174 -11.46 -3.54 5.81
CA ARG A 174 -10.15 -3.89 5.27
C ARG A 174 -9.27 -4.47 6.37
N GLU A 175 -8.60 -5.56 6.07
CA GLU A 175 -7.64 -6.21 6.97
C GLU A 175 -6.24 -6.15 6.35
N VAL A 176 -5.23 -6.06 7.20
CA VAL A 176 -3.85 -6.28 6.76
C VAL A 176 -3.45 -7.72 7.09
N HIS A 177 -2.94 -8.43 6.09
CA HIS A 177 -2.54 -9.82 6.22
C HIS A 177 -1.02 -9.94 6.40
N VAL A 178 -0.61 -10.74 7.40
CA VAL A 178 0.79 -11.04 7.78
C VAL A 178 1.57 -9.82 8.31
N GLN A 179 1.62 -9.70 9.64
CA GLN A 179 2.39 -8.68 10.34
C GLN A 179 3.64 -9.28 10.96
N VAL A 180 4.80 -8.71 10.60
CA VAL A 180 6.05 -8.94 11.33
C VAL A 180 6.09 -7.93 12.48
N SER A 181 6.43 -8.40 13.68
CA SER A 181 6.57 -7.57 14.87
C SER A 181 7.94 -7.77 15.49
N HIS A 182 8.43 -6.74 16.15
CA HIS A 182 9.69 -6.74 16.89
C HIS A 182 10.89 -7.23 16.07
N SER A 183 11.10 -6.66 14.88
CA SER A 183 12.23 -7.04 14.01
C SER A 183 13.57 -6.46 14.47
N MET A 184 13.55 -5.46 15.35
CA MET A 184 14.77 -4.90 15.94
C MET A 184 15.35 -5.87 16.98
N PRO A 185 16.67 -6.16 16.95
CA PRO A 185 17.31 -6.92 18.02
C PRO A 185 17.11 -6.26 19.39
N PRO A 186 16.70 -7.00 20.45
CA PRO A 186 16.36 -6.42 21.75
C PRO A 186 17.49 -5.60 22.38
N GLU A 187 18.75 -5.96 22.14
CA GLU A 187 19.92 -5.21 22.64
C GLU A 187 19.97 -3.76 22.11
N LYS A 188 19.38 -3.48 20.94
CA LYS A 188 19.34 -2.13 20.36
C LYS A 188 18.38 -1.19 21.08
N ILE A 189 17.50 -1.71 21.96
CA ILE A 189 16.67 -0.88 22.85
C ILE A 189 17.56 0.04 23.71
N GLU A 190 18.74 -0.44 24.13
CA GLU A 190 19.67 0.35 24.94
C GLU A 190 20.22 1.59 24.20
N ILE A 191 20.24 1.58 22.86
CA ILE A 191 20.61 2.76 22.06
C ILE A 191 19.63 3.89 22.36
N PHE A 192 18.32 3.63 22.23
CA PHE A 192 17.28 4.63 22.45
C PHE A 192 17.19 5.08 23.91
N LYS A 193 17.41 4.18 24.87
CA LYS A 193 17.53 4.56 26.29
C LYS A 193 18.71 5.50 26.51
N SER A 194 19.87 5.20 25.95
CA SER A 194 21.07 6.05 26.07
C SER A 194 20.91 7.42 25.39
N LEU A 195 20.03 7.51 24.39
CA LEU A 195 19.73 8.73 23.65
C LEU A 195 18.66 9.61 24.30
N ASN A 196 18.13 9.26 25.48
CA ASN A 196 17.09 10.06 26.13
C ASN A 196 17.50 11.53 26.33
N ASP A 197 18.68 11.78 26.94
CA ASP A 197 19.19 13.14 27.15
C ASP A 197 19.53 13.86 25.84
N TRP A 198 19.92 13.10 24.81
CA TRP A 198 20.13 13.66 23.48
C TRP A 198 18.80 14.11 22.87
N ALA A 199 17.74 13.32 22.98
CA ALA A 199 16.41 13.66 22.52
C ALA A 199 15.86 14.89 23.26
N GLU A 200 16.05 14.98 24.58
CA GLU A 200 15.68 16.18 25.33
C GLU A 200 16.30 17.46 24.72
N LYS A 201 17.60 17.43 24.45
CA LYS A 201 18.37 18.61 24.01
C LYS A 201 18.24 18.93 22.52
N ASN A 202 17.93 17.94 21.68
CA ASN A 202 17.97 18.07 20.22
C ASN A 202 16.62 17.88 19.53
N LEU A 203 15.70 17.15 20.17
CA LEU A 203 14.37 16.83 19.66
C LEU A 203 13.31 17.71 20.30
N LEU A 204 13.21 17.72 21.64
CA LEU A 204 12.12 18.45 22.33
C LEU A 204 12.17 19.96 22.10
N VAL A 205 13.35 20.52 21.83
CA VAL A 205 13.53 21.94 21.48
C VAL A 205 12.89 22.36 20.16
N LEU A 206 12.45 21.39 19.33
CA LEU A 206 11.74 21.64 18.06
C LEU A 206 10.22 21.72 18.22
N LEU A 207 9.71 21.31 19.38
CA LEU A 207 8.31 21.52 19.75
C LEU A 207 8.08 22.99 20.07
N LYS A 208 6.91 23.51 19.68
CA LYS A 208 6.50 24.85 20.08
C LYS A 208 5.83 24.76 21.45
N PRO A 209 6.19 25.62 22.42
CA PRO A 209 5.41 25.75 23.65
C PRO A 209 3.95 26.10 23.32
N VAL A 210 3.00 25.48 24.02
CA VAL A 210 1.55 25.62 23.74
C VAL A 210 1.10 27.08 23.68
N GLU A 211 1.58 27.93 24.59
CA GLU A 211 1.27 29.38 24.65
C GLU A 211 1.76 30.17 23.41
N SER A 212 2.63 29.59 22.60
CA SER A 212 3.13 30.17 21.35
C SER A 212 2.60 29.45 20.10
N CYS A 213 1.81 28.39 20.27
CA CYS A 213 1.18 27.68 19.18
C CYS A 213 -0.03 28.45 18.65
N TRP A 214 -0.19 28.43 17.33
CA TRP A 214 -1.46 28.80 16.72
C TRP A 214 -2.55 27.81 17.16
N GLN A 215 -3.80 28.26 17.17
CA GLN A 215 -4.97 27.43 17.45
C GLN A 215 -5.95 27.49 16.27
N PRO A 216 -6.76 26.45 16.03
CA PRO A 216 -7.73 26.44 14.93
C PRO A 216 -8.63 27.69 14.90
N ASN A 217 -8.99 28.22 16.06
CA ASN A 217 -9.84 29.42 16.18
C ASN A 217 -9.19 30.69 15.60
N ASP A 218 -7.87 30.74 15.46
CA ASP A 218 -7.16 31.88 14.88
C ASP A 218 -7.46 32.06 13.38
N PHE A 219 -7.91 30.99 12.71
CA PHE A 219 -8.14 30.95 11.26
C PHE A 219 -9.61 30.76 10.86
N LEU A 220 -10.51 30.55 11.83
CA LEU A 220 -11.92 30.29 11.61
C LEU A 220 -12.77 31.54 11.94
N PRO A 221 -14.01 31.63 11.42
CA PRO A 221 -14.96 32.64 11.85
C PRO A 221 -15.18 32.60 13.37
N ALA A 222 -14.99 33.73 14.06
CA ALA A 222 -15.07 33.81 15.51
C ALA A 222 -16.53 33.70 16.00
N PRO A 223 -16.93 32.62 16.70
CA PRO A 223 -18.33 32.35 17.04
C PRO A 223 -18.95 33.36 18.03
N GLU A 224 -18.12 34.03 18.82
CA GLU A 224 -18.52 35.06 19.78
C GLU A 224 -18.67 36.46 19.16
N SER A 225 -18.22 36.65 17.91
CA SER A 225 -18.27 37.94 17.22
C SER A 225 -19.68 38.23 16.69
N GLU A 226 -20.14 39.49 16.81
CA GLU A 226 -21.38 39.95 16.13
C GLU A 226 -21.32 39.74 14.61
N GLY A 227 -20.11 39.73 14.03
CA GLY A 227 -19.87 39.49 12.60
C GLY A 227 -19.72 38.01 12.21
N PHE A 228 -19.99 37.05 13.10
CA PHE A 228 -19.81 35.62 12.84
C PHE A 228 -20.50 35.16 11.55
N TYR A 229 -21.78 35.49 11.38
CA TYR A 229 -22.56 35.06 10.22
C TYR A 229 -22.03 35.64 8.90
N ASP A 230 -21.54 36.89 8.91
CA ASP A 230 -20.93 37.51 7.74
C ASP A 230 -19.60 36.85 7.40
N GLN A 231 -18.77 36.54 8.39
CA GLN A 231 -17.50 35.81 8.20
C GLN A 231 -17.73 34.39 7.63
N VAL A 232 -18.76 33.68 8.11
CA VAL A 232 -19.16 32.37 7.56
C VAL A 232 -19.65 32.52 6.12
N LYS A 233 -20.44 33.55 5.83
CA LYS A 233 -20.91 33.83 4.46
C LYS A 233 -19.73 34.11 3.53
N GLU A 234 -18.78 34.95 3.93
CA GLU A 234 -17.57 35.23 3.16
C GLU A 234 -16.73 33.98 2.89
N LEU A 235 -16.56 33.11 3.90
CA LEU A 235 -15.87 31.83 3.72
C LEU A 235 -16.54 31.00 2.63
N ARG A 236 -17.87 30.87 2.68
CA ARG A 236 -18.65 30.10 1.70
C ARG A 236 -18.62 30.70 0.31
N GLU A 237 -18.60 32.03 0.18
CA GLU A 237 -18.45 32.69 -1.10
C GLU A 237 -17.09 32.39 -1.73
N ARG A 238 -15.98 32.48 -0.97
CA ARG A 238 -14.65 32.10 -1.49
C ARG A 238 -14.56 30.64 -1.92
N CYS A 239 -15.21 29.75 -1.17
CA CYS A 239 -15.25 28.31 -1.49
C CYS A 239 -15.92 27.97 -2.83
N LYS A 240 -16.71 28.88 -3.43
CA LYS A 240 -17.34 28.63 -4.74
C LYS A 240 -16.36 28.66 -5.91
N GLU A 241 -15.23 29.35 -5.74
CA GLU A 241 -14.18 29.49 -6.76
C GLU A 241 -13.23 28.28 -6.80
N LEU A 242 -13.29 27.40 -5.79
CA LEU A 242 -12.50 26.18 -5.70
C LEU A 242 -13.21 25.01 -6.38
N SER A 243 -12.45 24.22 -7.15
CA SER A 243 -12.99 23.07 -7.88
C SER A 243 -13.35 21.91 -6.94
N ASP A 244 -14.22 21.03 -7.40
CA ASP A 244 -14.53 19.79 -6.68
C ASP A 244 -13.29 18.85 -6.58
N GLU A 245 -12.36 18.92 -7.54
CA GLU A 245 -11.09 18.19 -7.47
C GLU A 245 -10.25 18.66 -6.28
N TYR A 246 -10.18 19.97 -6.07
CA TYR A 246 -9.50 20.55 -4.91
C TYR A 246 -10.14 20.08 -3.60
N PHE A 247 -11.48 20.10 -3.52
CA PHE A 247 -12.18 19.63 -2.31
C PHE A 247 -11.99 18.14 -2.06
N VAL A 248 -11.99 17.27 -3.08
CA VAL A 248 -11.71 15.84 -2.88
C VAL A 248 -10.32 15.63 -2.31
N VAL A 249 -9.32 16.40 -2.76
CA VAL A 249 -7.96 16.30 -2.22
C VAL A 249 -7.88 16.85 -0.80
N LEU A 250 -8.43 18.04 -0.54
CA LEU A 250 -8.46 18.63 0.81
C LEU A 250 -9.20 17.73 1.82
N VAL A 251 -10.25 17.03 1.38
CA VAL A 251 -10.97 16.05 2.20
C VAL A 251 -10.10 14.84 2.49
N GLY A 252 -9.39 14.28 1.50
CA GLY A 252 -8.49 13.15 1.75
C GLY A 252 -7.33 13.51 2.69
N ASP A 253 -6.79 14.72 2.57
CA ASP A 253 -5.79 15.25 3.50
C ASP A 253 -6.38 15.35 4.91
N MET A 254 -7.56 15.97 5.07
CA MET A 254 -8.25 16.08 6.36
C MET A 254 -8.60 14.72 6.99
N ILE A 255 -9.09 13.75 6.21
CA ILE A 255 -9.40 12.40 6.70
C ILE A 255 -8.13 11.73 7.22
N THR A 256 -7.00 11.98 6.55
CA THR A 256 -5.69 11.49 6.99
C THR A 256 -5.31 12.12 8.33
N GLU A 257 -5.48 13.44 8.51
CA GLU A 257 -5.22 14.09 9.81
C GLU A 257 -6.11 13.56 10.94
N GLU A 258 -7.39 13.34 10.67
CA GLU A 258 -8.37 12.88 11.68
C GLU A 258 -8.12 11.45 12.17
N ALA A 259 -7.33 10.65 11.44
CA ALA A 259 -6.93 9.31 11.85
C ALA A 259 -5.75 9.29 12.87
N LEU A 260 -5.40 10.45 13.44
CA LEU A 260 -4.36 10.68 14.44
C LEU A 260 -4.23 9.63 15.55
N PRO A 261 -5.31 9.08 16.15
CA PRO A 261 -5.17 8.01 17.15
C PRO A 261 -4.35 6.82 16.67
N THR A 262 -4.44 6.50 15.37
CA THR A 262 -3.66 5.43 14.72
C THR A 262 -2.17 5.77 14.71
N TYR A 263 -1.81 7.03 14.48
CA TYR A 263 -0.41 7.45 14.33
C TYR A 263 0.30 7.55 15.68
N GLN A 264 -0.39 8.08 16.70
CA GLN A 264 0.10 8.01 18.08
C GLN A 264 0.28 6.55 18.52
N THR A 265 -0.67 5.68 18.18
CA THR A 265 -0.56 4.23 18.44
C THR A 265 0.66 3.65 17.75
N MET A 266 0.89 3.97 16.48
CA MET A 266 2.06 3.52 15.72
C MET A 266 3.37 3.91 16.42
N LEU A 267 3.52 5.17 16.83
CA LEU A 267 4.71 5.61 17.60
C LEU A 267 4.85 4.85 18.93
N ASN A 268 3.73 4.58 19.61
CA ASN A 268 3.70 3.79 20.83
C ASN A 268 3.83 2.27 20.62
N THR A 269 3.93 1.79 19.38
CA THR A 269 4.34 0.41 19.09
C THR A 269 5.85 0.25 18.98
N LEU A 270 6.60 1.35 18.82
CA LEU A 270 8.05 1.32 18.56
C LEU A 270 8.85 1.00 19.84
N ASP A 271 9.67 -0.04 19.76
CA ASP A 271 10.48 -0.57 20.85
C ASP A 271 11.50 0.45 21.35
N GLY A 272 11.60 0.64 22.66
CA GLY A 272 12.55 1.56 23.28
C GLY A 272 12.17 3.04 23.26
N VAL A 273 11.12 3.43 22.53
CA VAL A 273 10.64 4.83 22.47
C VAL A 273 9.15 5.01 22.85
N ARG A 274 8.37 3.91 22.91
CA ARG A 274 6.95 3.96 23.29
C ARG A 274 6.70 4.52 24.69
N ASP A 275 5.53 5.10 24.88
CA ASP A 275 5.05 5.51 26.20
C ASP A 275 4.47 4.32 26.99
N GLU A 276 5.20 3.87 28.01
CA GLU A 276 4.82 2.72 28.84
C GLU A 276 3.62 2.99 29.77
N THR A 277 3.28 4.25 30.05
CA THR A 277 2.28 4.58 31.09
C THR A 277 1.19 5.53 30.62
N GLY A 278 1.32 6.08 29.41
CA GLY A 278 0.51 7.20 28.92
C GLY A 278 0.91 8.56 29.51
N ALA A 279 1.90 8.59 30.42
CA ALA A 279 2.43 9.78 31.05
C ALA A 279 3.92 9.65 31.38
N SER A 280 4.66 8.78 30.68
CA SER A 280 6.09 8.58 30.91
C SER A 280 6.87 9.88 30.73
N LEU A 281 7.87 10.12 31.59
CA LEU A 281 8.75 11.28 31.53
C LEU A 281 9.96 11.08 30.60
N ALA A 282 10.06 9.92 29.94
CA ALA A 282 11.05 9.72 28.89
C ALA A 282 10.86 10.75 27.77
N SER A 283 11.96 11.31 27.25
CA SER A 283 11.92 12.35 26.21
C SER A 283 11.21 11.87 24.96
N TRP A 284 11.33 10.59 24.62
CA TRP A 284 10.59 9.95 23.52
C TRP A 284 9.07 9.98 23.73
N ALA A 285 8.60 9.67 24.94
CA ALA A 285 7.18 9.70 25.28
C ALA A 285 6.65 11.15 25.33
N ILE A 286 7.43 12.09 25.86
CA ILE A 286 7.11 13.52 25.83
C ILE A 286 6.96 14.00 24.38
N TRP A 287 7.90 13.62 23.50
CA TRP A 287 7.81 13.92 22.06
C TRP A 287 6.53 13.37 21.47
N THR A 288 6.25 12.07 21.61
CA THR A 288 5.05 11.43 21.04
C THR A 288 3.78 12.15 21.48
N ARG A 289 3.62 12.46 22.77
CA ARG A 289 2.43 13.16 23.28
C ARG A 289 2.34 14.60 22.77
N ALA A 290 3.45 15.33 22.75
CA ALA A 290 3.47 16.72 22.32
C ALA A 290 3.29 16.88 20.80
N TRP A 291 3.94 16.01 20.00
CA TRP A 291 3.70 15.89 18.56
C TRP A 291 2.22 15.62 18.31
N THR A 292 1.63 14.62 18.97
CA THR A 292 0.19 14.31 18.83
C THR A 292 -0.69 15.53 19.18
N ALA A 293 -0.33 16.31 20.20
CA ALA A 293 -1.06 17.53 20.55
C ALA A 293 -0.93 18.63 19.50
N GLU A 294 0.23 18.76 18.84
CA GLU A 294 0.41 19.66 17.71
C GLU A 294 -0.42 19.22 16.50
N GLU A 295 -0.38 17.93 16.13
CA GLU A 295 -1.12 17.30 15.02
C GLU A 295 -2.64 17.41 15.16
N ASN A 296 -3.18 17.27 16.37
CA ASN A 296 -4.62 17.31 16.60
C ASN A 296 -5.26 18.59 16.03
N ARG A 297 -4.53 19.72 16.08
CA ARG A 297 -5.02 21.01 15.57
C ARG A 297 -5.21 21.01 14.06
N HIS A 298 -4.51 20.17 13.31
CA HIS A 298 -4.60 20.11 11.84
C HIS A 298 -5.95 19.56 11.42
N GLY A 299 -6.32 18.38 11.91
CA GLY A 299 -7.64 17.78 11.70
C GLY A 299 -8.75 18.70 12.20
N ASP A 300 -8.61 19.25 13.41
CA ASP A 300 -9.58 20.18 14.00
C ASP A 300 -9.88 21.40 13.12
N LEU A 301 -8.84 21.99 12.50
CA LEU A 301 -8.94 23.17 11.66
C LEU A 301 -9.56 22.82 10.30
N LEU A 302 -9.06 21.77 9.64
CA LEU A 302 -9.56 21.34 8.34
C LEU A 302 -11.01 20.86 8.42
N ASN A 303 -11.38 20.13 9.47
CA ASN A 303 -12.74 19.67 9.73
C ASN A 303 -13.72 20.84 9.77
N LYS A 304 -13.45 21.82 10.65
CA LYS A 304 -14.33 22.99 10.82
C LYS A 304 -14.37 23.84 9.55
N TYR A 305 -13.27 23.98 8.82
CA TYR A 305 -13.25 24.67 7.53
C TYR A 305 -14.16 23.96 6.51
N LEU A 306 -13.99 22.64 6.33
CA LEU A 306 -14.80 21.84 5.40
C LEU A 306 -16.28 21.84 5.78
N TYR A 307 -16.60 21.72 7.06
CA TYR A 307 -17.96 21.84 7.58
C TYR A 307 -18.59 23.19 7.23
N LEU A 308 -17.88 24.30 7.48
CA LEU A 308 -18.38 25.64 7.20
C LEU A 308 -18.47 25.95 5.69
N SER A 309 -17.64 25.32 4.86
CA SER A 309 -17.63 25.52 3.41
C SER A 309 -18.98 25.21 2.74
N GLY A 310 -19.68 24.18 3.24
CA GLY A 310 -20.88 23.64 2.62
C GLY A 310 -20.67 23.04 1.23
N ARG A 311 -19.41 22.68 0.87
CA ARG A 311 -19.05 22.12 -0.43
C ARG A 311 -19.02 20.59 -0.47
N VAL A 312 -18.97 19.97 0.71
CA VAL A 312 -18.74 18.53 0.91
C VAL A 312 -19.82 17.90 1.79
N ASP A 313 -19.98 16.58 1.68
CA ASP A 313 -20.88 15.77 2.51
C ASP A 313 -20.15 15.29 3.77
N MET A 314 -20.29 16.07 4.86
CA MET A 314 -19.65 15.76 6.13
C MET A 314 -20.05 14.40 6.69
N LYS A 315 -21.28 13.91 6.44
CA LYS A 315 -21.70 12.60 6.94
C LYS A 315 -20.93 11.46 6.28
N GLN A 316 -20.66 11.59 4.97
CA GLN A 316 -19.83 10.61 4.25
C GLN A 316 -18.37 10.68 4.68
N ILE A 317 -17.85 11.88 4.94
CA ILE A 317 -16.50 12.09 5.47
C ILE A 317 -16.36 11.46 6.86
N GLU A 318 -17.26 11.76 7.79
CA GLU A 318 -17.28 11.21 9.16
C GLU A 318 -17.33 9.67 9.17
N LYS A 319 -18.16 9.07 8.30
CA LYS A 319 -18.16 7.61 8.10
C LYS A 319 -16.81 7.09 7.60
N THR A 320 -16.18 7.81 6.69
CA THR A 320 -14.87 7.43 6.13
C THR A 320 -13.79 7.47 7.22
N ILE A 321 -13.77 8.51 8.05
CA ILE A 321 -12.88 8.63 9.21
C ILE A 321 -13.13 7.45 10.17
N GLN A 322 -14.39 7.15 10.48
CA GLN A 322 -14.75 6.04 11.36
C GLN A 322 -14.26 4.70 10.82
N TYR A 323 -14.42 4.46 9.51
CA TYR A 323 -13.88 3.26 8.87
C TYR A 323 -12.35 3.22 8.89
N LEU A 324 -11.68 4.35 8.64
CA LEU A 324 -10.23 4.42 8.61
C LEU A 324 -9.63 4.15 10.00
N ILE A 325 -10.12 4.82 11.04
CA ILE A 325 -9.69 4.58 12.43
C ILE A 325 -9.98 3.12 12.84
N GLY A 326 -11.16 2.60 12.49
CA GLY A 326 -11.52 1.21 12.78
C GLY A 326 -10.67 0.17 12.04
N SER A 327 -10.16 0.52 10.85
CA SER A 327 -9.25 -0.33 10.06
C SER A 327 -7.80 -0.20 10.54
N GLY A 328 -7.43 0.95 11.10
CA GLY A 328 -6.06 1.27 11.45
C GLY A 328 -5.17 1.38 10.22
N MET A 329 -3.91 1.04 10.40
CA MET A 329 -2.88 1.09 9.35
C MET A 329 -1.78 0.07 9.70
N ASP A 330 -1.18 -0.55 8.68
CA ASP A 330 0.11 -1.23 8.83
C ASP A 330 1.22 -0.50 8.05
N PRO A 331 2.10 0.24 8.73
CA PRO A 331 3.26 0.89 8.12
C PRO A 331 4.40 -0.08 7.79
N LYS A 332 4.30 -1.36 8.20
CA LYS A 332 5.35 -2.38 8.09
C LYS A 332 6.67 -1.97 8.75
N THR A 333 6.55 -1.21 9.85
CA THR A 333 7.68 -0.75 10.67
C THR A 333 8.03 -1.72 11.79
N GLU A 334 7.23 -2.77 12.01
CA GLU A 334 7.62 -3.97 12.77
C GLU A 334 8.10 -3.66 14.20
N ASN A 335 7.49 -2.67 14.86
CA ASN A 335 7.90 -2.16 16.18
C ASN A 335 9.34 -1.61 16.22
N ASN A 336 10.01 -1.46 15.08
CA ASN A 336 11.41 -1.09 14.98
C ASN A 336 11.54 0.43 14.78
N PRO A 337 12.13 1.18 15.73
CA PRO A 337 12.26 2.63 15.59
C PRO A 337 13.14 3.08 14.43
N TYR A 338 14.07 2.26 13.93
CA TYR A 338 14.82 2.59 12.72
C TYR A 338 13.86 2.70 11.52
N LEU A 339 13.02 1.68 11.33
CA LEU A 339 11.99 1.67 10.28
C LEU A 339 10.95 2.78 10.53
N GLY A 340 10.50 2.91 11.78
CA GLY A 340 9.52 3.91 12.22
C GLY A 340 9.95 5.35 11.94
N PHE A 341 11.17 5.73 12.33
CA PHE A 341 11.64 7.12 12.14
C PHE A 341 12.04 7.43 10.69
N ILE A 342 12.41 6.42 9.89
CA ILE A 342 12.56 6.58 8.44
C ILE A 342 11.18 6.80 7.80
N TYR A 343 10.19 6.01 8.20
CA TYR A 343 8.81 6.16 7.76
C TYR A 343 8.26 7.56 8.08
N THR A 344 8.37 8.01 9.32
CA THR A 344 7.88 9.35 9.71
C THR A 344 8.64 10.47 9.02
N SER A 345 9.97 10.38 8.88
CA SER A 345 10.75 11.37 8.13
C SER A 345 10.26 11.53 6.69
N PHE A 346 9.84 10.43 6.06
CA PHE A 346 9.29 10.46 4.71
C PHE A 346 7.87 11.06 4.69
N GLN A 347 7.00 10.61 5.60
CA GLN A 347 5.60 11.03 5.63
C GLN A 347 5.44 12.52 5.97
N GLU A 348 6.16 13.01 6.95
CA GLU A 348 6.15 14.43 7.35
C GLU A 348 6.60 15.36 6.22
N ARG A 349 7.49 14.87 5.36
CA ARG A 349 7.86 15.61 4.15
C ARG A 349 6.78 15.51 3.07
N ALA A 350 6.07 14.38 2.97
CA ALA A 350 4.97 14.21 2.03
C ALA A 350 3.79 15.11 2.39
N THR A 351 3.39 15.19 3.66
CA THR A 351 2.37 16.10 4.17
C THR A 351 2.79 17.55 4.03
N PHE A 352 4.06 17.90 4.33
CA PHE A 352 4.60 19.24 4.04
C PHE A 352 4.41 19.66 2.58
N ILE A 353 4.70 18.76 1.63
CA ILE A 353 4.53 19.01 0.20
C ILE A 353 3.03 19.12 -0.16
N SER A 354 2.19 18.20 0.33
CA SER A 354 0.75 18.20 0.07
C SER A 354 0.10 19.51 0.54
N HIS A 355 0.28 19.85 1.83
CA HIS A 355 -0.24 21.08 2.43
C HIS A 355 0.34 22.34 1.80
N GLY A 356 1.63 22.33 1.43
CA GLY A 356 2.25 23.44 0.69
C GLY A 356 1.63 23.66 -0.70
N ASN A 357 1.34 22.57 -1.42
CA ASN A 357 0.71 22.64 -2.73
C ASN A 357 -0.77 23.01 -2.65
N THR A 358 -1.54 22.47 -1.70
CA THR A 358 -2.94 22.88 -1.48
C THR A 358 -3.03 24.35 -1.04
N ALA A 359 -2.06 24.86 -0.27
CA ALA A 359 -1.96 26.28 0.06
C ALA A 359 -1.75 27.15 -1.18
N ARG A 360 -0.83 26.75 -2.07
CA ARG A 360 -0.56 27.46 -3.33
C ARG A 360 -1.79 27.47 -4.23
N LEU A 361 -2.45 26.33 -4.40
CA LEU A 361 -3.68 26.20 -5.19
C LEU A 361 -4.81 27.05 -4.62
N ALA A 362 -5.02 27.06 -3.29
CA ALA A 362 -6.02 27.91 -2.65
C ALA A 362 -5.80 29.39 -2.96
N LYS A 363 -4.53 29.84 -2.88
CA LYS A 363 -4.13 31.20 -3.21
C LYS A 363 -4.37 31.54 -4.69
N GLU A 364 -4.05 30.63 -5.60
CA GLU A 364 -4.28 30.80 -7.05
C GLU A 364 -5.77 30.96 -7.39
N HIS A 365 -6.65 30.35 -6.62
CA HIS A 365 -8.11 30.44 -6.77
C HIS A 365 -8.75 31.50 -5.85
N GLY A 366 -7.95 32.38 -5.25
CA GLY A 366 -8.45 33.55 -4.52
C GLY A 366 -8.83 33.33 -3.05
N ASP A 367 -8.70 32.13 -2.49
CA ASP A 367 -8.92 31.89 -1.05
C ASP A 367 -7.62 32.03 -0.24
N LEU A 368 -7.26 33.27 0.05
CA LEU A 368 -6.07 33.59 0.86
C LEU A 368 -6.15 33.06 2.29
N LYS A 369 -7.36 32.92 2.88
CA LYS A 369 -7.50 32.38 4.24
C LYS A 369 -7.25 30.88 4.24
N LEU A 370 -7.78 30.15 3.26
CA LEU A 370 -7.45 28.73 3.12
C LEU A 370 -5.96 28.52 2.82
N ALA A 371 -5.35 29.38 2.01
CA ALA A 371 -3.90 29.33 1.79
C ALA A 371 -3.09 29.49 3.10
N GLN A 372 -3.55 30.35 4.02
CA GLN A 372 -2.95 30.49 5.34
C GLN A 372 -3.16 29.24 6.21
N ILE A 373 -4.35 28.63 6.16
CA ILE A 373 -4.67 27.38 6.88
C ILE A 373 -3.73 26.24 6.44
N CYS A 374 -3.67 25.94 5.15
CA CYS A 374 -2.78 24.90 4.63
C CYS A 374 -1.31 25.25 4.88
N GLY A 375 -0.94 26.52 4.75
CA GLY A 375 0.44 26.97 4.97
C GLY A 375 0.91 26.88 6.42
N ILE A 376 0.03 27.13 7.39
CA ILE A 376 0.39 27.03 8.82
C ILE A 376 0.54 25.58 9.24
N ILE A 377 -0.30 24.67 8.73
CA ILE A 377 -0.17 23.22 8.91
C ILE A 377 1.17 22.76 8.33
N ALA A 378 1.47 23.09 7.07
CA ALA A 378 2.76 22.78 6.44
C ALA A 378 3.98 23.29 7.25
N SER A 379 3.84 24.42 7.96
CA SER A 379 4.92 24.93 8.82
C SER A 379 5.21 24.05 10.04
N ASP A 380 4.20 23.34 10.54
CA ASP A 380 4.36 22.36 11.61
C ASP A 380 4.97 21.07 11.07
N GLU A 381 4.46 20.53 9.96
CA GLU A 381 5.06 19.38 9.22
C GLU A 381 6.56 19.56 9.01
N LYS A 382 6.97 20.79 8.62
CA LYS A 382 8.39 21.06 8.36
C LYS A 382 9.26 20.93 9.61
N ARG A 383 8.74 21.29 10.78
CA ARG A 383 9.45 21.12 12.06
C ARG A 383 9.50 19.66 12.45
N HIS A 384 8.42 18.92 12.27
CA HIS A 384 8.38 17.48 12.54
C HIS A 384 9.30 16.69 11.60
N GLU A 385 9.30 17.00 10.29
CA GLU A 385 10.29 16.49 9.34
C GLU A 385 11.72 16.74 9.84
N THR A 386 12.00 17.96 10.29
CA THR A 386 13.33 18.33 10.82
C THR A 386 13.69 17.51 12.06
N ALA A 387 12.71 17.24 12.91
CA ALA A 387 12.87 16.45 14.13
C ALA A 387 13.16 14.98 13.82
N TYR A 388 12.35 14.33 13.00
CA TYR A 388 12.53 12.92 12.64
C TYR A 388 13.80 12.69 11.80
N THR A 389 14.11 13.58 10.85
CA THR A 389 15.33 13.46 10.06
C THR A 389 16.60 13.60 10.91
N LYS A 390 16.57 14.38 12.01
CA LYS A 390 17.66 14.45 12.99
C LYS A 390 17.82 13.17 13.81
N ILE A 391 16.72 12.48 14.13
CA ILE A 391 16.79 11.18 14.81
C ILE A 391 17.53 10.19 13.92
N VAL A 392 17.12 10.07 12.65
CA VAL A 392 17.75 9.14 11.71
C VAL A 392 19.21 9.55 11.41
N GLU A 393 19.51 10.84 11.31
CA GLU A 393 20.89 11.33 11.20
C GLU A 393 21.73 10.85 12.41
N LYS A 394 21.20 10.93 13.63
CA LYS A 394 21.89 10.45 14.82
C LYS A 394 22.06 8.93 14.82
N LEU A 395 21.10 8.19 14.29
CA LEU A 395 21.22 6.73 14.12
C LEU A 395 22.31 6.38 13.10
N PHE A 396 22.48 7.14 12.03
CA PHE A 396 23.60 6.96 11.10
C PHE A 396 24.98 7.22 11.74
N GLU A 397 25.07 8.11 12.74
CA GLU A 397 26.32 8.31 13.50
C GLU A 397 26.66 7.12 14.41
N ILE A 398 25.66 6.45 14.98
CA ILE A 398 25.83 5.40 16.00
C ILE A 398 25.89 4.01 15.38
N ASP A 399 25.00 3.73 14.44
CA ASP A 399 24.79 2.43 13.81
C ASP A 399 24.53 2.61 12.30
N PRO A 400 25.56 3.03 11.53
CA PRO A 400 25.40 3.31 10.10
C PRO A 400 24.95 2.10 9.30
N ASP A 401 25.41 0.90 9.67
CA ASP A 401 25.07 -0.35 8.96
C ASP A 401 23.61 -0.75 9.20
N GLY A 402 23.16 -0.77 10.46
CA GLY A 402 21.76 -1.06 10.77
C GLY A 402 20.81 -0.03 10.19
N THR A 403 21.19 1.24 10.18
CA THR A 403 20.35 2.33 9.67
C THR A 403 20.21 2.30 8.15
N VAL A 404 21.29 2.03 7.39
CA VAL A 404 21.19 1.93 5.92
C VAL A 404 20.39 0.69 5.49
N LEU A 405 20.50 -0.42 6.22
CA LEU A 405 19.70 -1.63 5.98
C LEU A 405 18.22 -1.35 6.22
N ALA A 406 17.87 -0.67 7.30
CA ALA A 406 16.50 -0.25 7.60
C ALA A 406 15.94 0.69 6.51
N LEU A 407 16.75 1.63 6.01
CA LEU A 407 16.35 2.51 4.90
C LEU A 407 16.07 1.73 3.62
N ALA A 408 16.97 0.82 3.25
CA ALA A 408 16.77 -0.03 2.08
C ALA A 408 15.54 -0.93 2.23
N ASP A 409 15.29 -1.45 3.43
CA ASP A 409 14.12 -2.28 3.73
C ASP A 409 12.81 -1.50 3.56
N MET A 410 12.68 -0.31 4.16
CA MET A 410 11.51 0.56 3.97
C MET A 410 11.30 0.91 2.49
N MET A 411 12.39 1.14 1.74
CA MET A 411 12.30 1.41 0.31
C MET A 411 11.88 0.19 -0.52
N LYS A 412 12.26 -1.03 -0.14
CA LYS A 412 11.80 -2.27 -0.78
C LYS A 412 10.33 -2.53 -0.50
N LYS A 413 9.89 -2.31 0.75
CA LYS A 413 8.48 -2.40 1.18
C LYS A 413 7.61 -1.33 0.54
N LYS A 414 8.23 -0.22 0.10
CA LYS A 414 7.63 1.05 -0.31
C LYS A 414 7.01 1.76 0.89
N ILE A 415 7.05 3.09 0.87
CA ILE A 415 6.39 3.89 1.90
C ILE A 415 4.89 3.91 1.62
N SER A 416 4.15 3.08 2.34
CA SER A 416 2.69 3.03 2.29
C SER A 416 2.09 4.30 2.90
N MET A 417 1.13 4.92 2.22
CA MET A 417 0.42 6.08 2.78
C MET A 417 -0.44 5.66 3.97
N PRO A 418 -0.53 6.49 5.02
CA PRO A 418 -1.27 6.13 6.23
C PRO A 418 -2.75 5.82 5.97
N ALA A 419 -3.40 6.60 5.10
CA ALA A 419 -4.79 6.42 4.73
C ALA A 419 -5.04 5.40 3.59
N HIS A 420 -4.09 4.49 3.28
CA HIS A 420 -4.26 3.55 2.16
C HIS A 420 -5.46 2.58 2.30
N LEU A 421 -6.00 2.42 3.52
CA LEU A 421 -7.20 1.63 3.81
C LEU A 421 -8.50 2.45 3.82
N MET A 422 -8.48 3.69 3.32
CA MET A 422 -9.63 4.57 3.28
C MET A 422 -10.81 3.97 2.51
N PHE A 423 -12.00 4.04 3.11
CA PHE A 423 -13.24 3.45 2.60
C PHE A 423 -14.46 4.25 3.08
N ASP A 424 -15.39 4.59 2.19
CA ASP A 424 -16.57 5.41 2.49
C ASP A 424 -17.89 4.61 2.66
N GLY A 425 -17.81 3.29 2.56
CA GLY A 425 -18.94 2.39 2.58
C GLY A 425 -19.43 1.94 1.21
N GLN A 426 -18.86 2.46 0.11
CA GLN A 426 -19.30 2.13 -1.25
C GLN A 426 -18.16 1.98 -2.28
N ASP A 427 -17.03 2.68 -2.12
CA ASP A 427 -15.91 2.64 -3.07
C ASP A 427 -14.72 1.83 -2.52
N ASP A 428 -14.53 0.63 -3.06
CA ASP A 428 -13.41 -0.26 -2.70
C ASP A 428 -12.05 0.24 -3.20
N ASN A 429 -12.00 1.22 -4.10
CA ASN A 429 -10.75 1.81 -4.63
C ASN A 429 -10.60 3.29 -4.25
N LEU A 430 -11.30 3.75 -3.21
CA LEU A 430 -11.37 5.17 -2.82
C LEU A 430 -10.00 5.83 -2.65
N PHE A 431 -9.02 5.13 -2.04
CA PHE A 431 -7.66 5.65 -1.91
C PHE A 431 -6.96 5.84 -3.26
N GLU A 432 -7.14 4.92 -4.20
CA GLU A 432 -6.55 5.00 -5.54
C GLU A 432 -7.19 6.13 -6.34
N HIS A 433 -8.51 6.26 -6.28
CA HIS A 433 -9.25 7.34 -6.93
C HIS A 433 -8.86 8.71 -6.36
N TYR A 434 -8.80 8.87 -5.03
CA TYR A 434 -8.30 10.10 -4.38
C TYR A 434 -6.86 10.41 -4.82
N SER A 435 -5.98 9.42 -4.79
CA SER A 435 -4.58 9.58 -5.19
C SER A 435 -4.44 10.01 -6.65
N ALA A 436 -5.28 9.49 -7.54
CA ALA A 436 -5.31 9.90 -8.95
C ALA A 436 -5.72 11.37 -9.12
N VAL A 437 -6.69 11.86 -8.33
CA VAL A 437 -7.07 13.29 -8.33
C VAL A 437 -5.91 14.14 -7.79
N ALA A 438 -5.30 13.77 -6.67
CA ALA A 438 -4.16 14.47 -6.08
C ALA A 438 -2.96 14.57 -7.04
N GLN A 439 -2.64 13.47 -7.73
CA GLN A 439 -1.63 13.41 -8.78
C GLN A 439 -1.97 14.33 -9.96
N ARG A 440 -3.24 14.35 -10.40
CA ARG A 440 -3.66 15.16 -11.55
C ARG A 440 -3.57 16.65 -11.26
N ILE A 441 -4.03 17.10 -10.10
CA ILE A 441 -4.01 18.52 -9.73
C ILE A 441 -2.65 18.98 -9.18
N GLY A 442 -1.67 18.06 -9.11
CA GLY A 442 -0.29 18.37 -8.72
C GLY A 442 -0.15 18.70 -7.23
N VAL A 443 -0.96 18.10 -6.37
CA VAL A 443 -0.85 18.23 -4.91
C VAL A 443 0.22 17.28 -4.37
N TYR A 444 0.15 16.01 -4.76
CA TYR A 444 1.18 15.02 -4.43
C TYR A 444 1.30 14.02 -5.58
N THR A 445 2.53 13.83 -6.06
CA THR A 445 2.82 13.03 -7.26
C THR A 445 3.88 11.96 -7.02
N ALA A 446 3.97 10.99 -7.92
CA ALA A 446 5.07 10.03 -7.94
C ALA A 446 6.45 10.70 -8.07
N LYS A 447 6.52 11.88 -8.70
CA LYS A 447 7.73 12.70 -8.73
C LYS A 447 8.09 13.22 -7.35
N ASP A 448 7.11 13.70 -6.58
CA ASP A 448 7.34 14.18 -5.21
C ASP A 448 7.87 13.05 -4.32
N TYR A 449 7.36 11.82 -4.48
CA TYR A 449 7.91 10.64 -3.81
C TYR A 449 9.41 10.45 -4.12
N ALA A 450 9.81 10.56 -5.38
CA ALA A 450 11.22 10.45 -5.77
C ALA A 450 12.06 11.62 -5.23
N ASP A 451 11.52 12.83 -5.25
CA ASP A 451 12.16 14.05 -4.73
C ASP A 451 12.38 13.97 -3.21
N ILE A 452 11.43 13.39 -2.46
CA ILE A 452 11.58 13.11 -1.03
C ILE A 452 12.72 12.14 -0.79
N LEU A 453 12.75 11.02 -1.52
CA LEU A 453 13.81 10.03 -1.35
C LEU A 453 15.19 10.62 -1.66
N GLU A 454 15.33 11.34 -2.77
CA GLU A 454 16.57 12.02 -3.14
C GLU A 454 17.01 13.02 -2.07
N PHE A 455 16.05 13.80 -1.54
CA PHE A 455 16.32 14.71 -0.43
C PHE A 455 16.84 13.96 0.80
N LEU A 456 16.19 12.87 1.22
CA LEU A 456 16.59 12.12 2.42
C LEU A 456 17.97 11.46 2.24
N VAL A 457 18.24 10.92 1.06
CA VAL A 457 19.56 10.38 0.68
C VAL A 457 20.65 11.43 0.81
N GLY A 458 20.40 12.65 0.31
CA GLY A 458 21.30 13.77 0.45
C GLY A 458 21.43 14.26 1.91
N ARG A 459 20.30 14.37 2.62
CA ARG A 459 20.21 14.88 3.99
C ARG A 459 21.01 14.03 4.98
N TRP A 460 21.01 12.71 4.79
CA TRP A 460 21.75 11.76 5.61
C TRP A 460 23.13 11.39 5.04
N ASN A 461 23.55 12.05 3.96
CA ASN A 461 24.84 11.81 3.29
C ASN A 461 25.10 10.34 2.96
N ILE A 462 24.06 9.60 2.52
CA ILE A 462 24.11 8.14 2.37
C ILE A 462 25.23 7.71 1.42
N GLU A 463 25.43 8.43 0.31
CA GLU A 463 26.49 8.15 -0.68
C GLU A 463 27.91 8.22 -0.08
N LYS A 464 28.11 9.01 0.98
CA LYS A 464 29.42 9.23 1.61
C LYS A 464 29.69 8.32 2.79
N LEU A 465 28.74 7.44 3.16
CA LEU A 465 28.94 6.49 4.24
C LEU A 465 30.09 5.53 3.88
N THR A 466 30.99 5.30 4.84
CA THR A 466 32.12 4.38 4.72
C THR A 466 32.15 3.43 5.92
N GLY A 467 32.91 2.34 5.85
CA GLY A 467 33.00 1.36 6.93
C GLY A 467 31.80 0.41 7.05
N LEU A 468 30.90 0.40 6.06
CA LEU A 468 29.75 -0.51 6.00
C LEU A 468 30.16 -1.97 5.75
N SER A 469 29.30 -2.90 6.13
CA SER A 469 29.36 -4.31 5.77
C SER A 469 29.11 -4.54 4.27
N GLY A 470 29.23 -5.78 3.80
CA GLY A 470 28.91 -6.11 2.41
C GLY A 470 27.42 -5.89 2.07
N GLU A 471 26.54 -6.23 3.01
CA GLU A 471 25.10 -5.99 2.89
C GLU A 471 24.78 -4.50 3.01
N GLY A 472 25.42 -3.78 3.95
CA GLY A 472 25.28 -2.34 4.10
C GLY A 472 25.67 -1.56 2.84
N ARG A 473 26.77 -1.94 2.16
CA ARG A 473 27.13 -1.35 0.85
C ARG A 473 26.09 -1.65 -0.23
N SER A 474 25.56 -2.87 -0.28
CA SER A 474 24.53 -3.24 -1.26
C SER A 474 23.23 -2.44 -1.03
N ALA A 475 22.88 -2.20 0.23
CA ALA A 475 21.76 -1.35 0.63
C ALA A 475 22.01 0.12 0.26
N GLN A 476 23.21 0.64 0.51
CA GLN A 476 23.65 1.98 0.12
C GLN A 476 23.50 2.20 -1.40
N ASP A 477 24.06 1.30 -2.21
CA ASP A 477 23.98 1.37 -3.69
C ASP A 477 22.52 1.34 -4.18
N PHE A 478 21.71 0.44 -3.59
CA PHE A 478 20.29 0.33 -3.91
C PHE A 478 19.55 1.64 -3.64
N VAL A 479 19.71 2.21 -2.45
CA VAL A 479 18.99 3.42 -2.03
C VAL A 479 19.44 4.62 -2.86
N CYS A 480 20.74 4.81 -3.08
CA CYS A 480 21.28 5.91 -3.89
C CYS A 480 20.82 5.85 -5.36
N GLY A 481 20.66 4.65 -5.94
CA GLY A 481 20.19 4.47 -7.30
C GLY A 481 18.67 4.56 -7.48
N LEU A 482 17.89 4.50 -6.39
CA LEU A 482 16.44 4.35 -6.45
C LEU A 482 15.69 5.60 -6.95
N PRO A 483 16.03 6.85 -6.56
CA PRO A 483 15.34 8.04 -7.07
C PRO A 483 15.30 8.13 -8.60
N ALA A 484 16.45 7.94 -9.25
CA ALA A 484 16.56 7.95 -10.71
C ALA A 484 15.81 6.79 -11.37
N ARG A 485 15.64 5.66 -10.67
CA ARG A 485 14.81 4.54 -11.14
C ARG A 485 13.32 4.87 -11.05
N ILE A 486 12.85 5.47 -9.95
CA ILE A 486 11.45 5.85 -9.75
C ILE A 486 11.02 6.88 -10.81
N ARG A 487 11.80 7.95 -11.03
CA ARG A 487 11.50 8.97 -12.05
C ARG A 487 11.30 8.36 -13.44
N ARG A 488 12.19 7.44 -13.86
CA ARG A 488 12.08 6.75 -15.16
C ARG A 488 10.84 5.87 -15.28
N LEU A 489 10.40 5.26 -14.17
CA LEU A 489 9.17 4.45 -14.14
C LEU A 489 7.93 5.35 -14.23
N GLU A 490 7.92 6.47 -13.53
CA GLU A 490 6.84 7.45 -13.58
C GLU A 490 6.68 8.03 -15.00
N GLU A 491 7.76 8.46 -15.65
CA GLU A 491 7.71 8.99 -17.03
C GLU A 491 7.06 8.00 -18.01
N ARG A 492 7.36 6.70 -17.86
CA ARG A 492 6.74 5.64 -18.65
C ARG A 492 5.27 5.43 -18.29
N ALA A 493 4.93 5.47 -17.01
CA ALA A 493 3.55 5.33 -16.54
C ALA A 493 2.67 6.49 -17.03
N GLN A 494 3.15 7.72 -16.96
CA GLN A 494 2.43 8.90 -17.48
C GLN A 494 2.26 8.83 -19.00
N ALA A 495 3.28 8.37 -19.75
CA ALA A 495 3.17 8.20 -21.19
C ALA A 495 2.08 7.18 -21.58
N ARG A 496 1.94 6.11 -20.79
CA ARG A 496 0.91 5.07 -20.95
C ARG A 496 -0.48 5.56 -20.51
N ALA A 497 -0.57 6.30 -19.40
CA ALA A 497 -1.81 6.88 -18.90
C ALA A 497 -2.45 7.87 -19.91
N LYS A 498 -1.63 8.63 -20.65
CA LYS A 498 -2.12 9.49 -21.76
C LYS A 498 -2.77 8.73 -22.92
N GLN A 499 -2.55 7.42 -23.02
CA GLN A 499 -3.13 6.55 -24.05
C GLN A 499 -4.40 5.83 -23.58
N LEU A 500 -4.62 5.77 -22.26
CA LEU A 500 -5.81 5.18 -21.65
C LEU A 500 -6.93 6.22 -21.56
N GLN A 501 -8.18 5.75 -21.69
CA GLN A 501 -9.34 6.62 -21.63
C GLN A 501 -9.63 6.95 -20.16
N ALA A 502 -9.48 8.22 -19.79
CA ALA A 502 -9.75 8.68 -18.43
C ALA A 502 -11.20 8.34 -18.03
N SER A 503 -11.36 7.78 -16.84
CA SER A 503 -12.66 7.31 -16.36
C SER A 503 -13.28 8.34 -15.41
N SER A 504 -14.61 8.43 -15.39
CA SER A 504 -15.32 9.37 -14.53
C SER A 504 -15.96 8.62 -13.37
N VAL A 505 -15.51 8.92 -12.15
CA VAL A 505 -15.91 8.22 -10.92
C VAL A 505 -16.63 9.19 -9.97
N PRO A 506 -17.77 8.80 -9.37
CA PRO A 506 -18.44 9.59 -8.34
C PRO A 506 -17.69 9.52 -7.00
N PHE A 507 -17.60 10.65 -6.29
CA PHE A 507 -17.06 10.69 -4.94
C PHE A 507 -18.16 11.04 -3.94
N SER A 508 -18.38 10.18 -2.94
CA SER A 508 -19.43 10.41 -1.93
C SER A 508 -19.20 11.67 -1.10
N TRP A 509 -17.94 12.04 -0.87
CA TRP A 509 -17.54 13.25 -0.15
C TRP A 509 -18.02 14.56 -0.79
N ILE A 510 -18.36 14.54 -2.08
CA ILE A 510 -18.88 15.70 -2.81
C ILE A 510 -20.28 15.41 -3.36
N PHE A 511 -21.10 14.67 -2.60
CA PHE A 511 -22.48 14.35 -2.95
C PHE A 511 -22.60 13.58 -4.28
N ASP A 512 -21.72 12.59 -4.47
CA ASP A 512 -21.63 11.73 -5.66
C ASP A 512 -21.41 12.49 -6.99
N ARG A 513 -20.97 13.75 -6.92
CA ARG A 513 -20.46 14.46 -8.10
C ARG A 513 -19.25 13.71 -8.65
N LYS A 514 -19.15 13.68 -9.98
CA LYS A 514 -18.16 12.87 -10.68
C LYS A 514 -16.92 13.68 -11.02
N LEU A 515 -15.77 13.07 -10.80
CA LEU A 515 -14.48 13.59 -11.22
C LEU A 515 -13.82 12.62 -12.18
N MET A 516 -12.88 13.12 -12.98
CA MET A 516 -12.01 12.23 -13.73
C MET A 516 -11.05 11.53 -12.75
N VAL A 517 -10.60 10.32 -13.05
CA VAL A 517 -9.51 9.61 -12.37
C VAL A 517 -8.65 8.90 -13.40
#